data_AF-A0A971MR73-F1
#
_entry.id   AF-A0A971MR73-F1
#
_cell.length_a   1.000
_cell.length_b   1.000
_cell.length_c   1.000
_cell.angle_alpha   90.00
_cell.angle_beta   90.00
_cell.angle_gamma   90.00
#
_symmetry.space_group_name_H-M   'P 1'
#
loop_
_entity.id
_entity.type
_entity.pdbx_description
1 polymer ?
#
loop_
_entity_poly.entity_id
_entity_poly.type
_entity_poly.pdbx_seq_one_letter_code
_entity_poly.pdbx_strand_id
1 'polypeptide(L)'
;MNLENGRADQAKLRSLERLEKEKASKIITGDRKYFQSVDIKNKVQMPGLTAKAYKETMNSFSLALEHGRATNTECLLTLDAKTGKRVYNNIDGEQSQVVFPKKYVDFLNNSDDNSLLIIHNHPSSSSFSSDDINILTIGSVNKLGVVGHDQTLYYIERKGSSVKLSDKKISFDYKTAQAKYFSYYQEKVLSGAMTQQEAWKEHSHKMLEEVAEKNNLNYRRWLPDEQ
;
A
#
# COMPACT_ATOMS: atom_id res chain seq x y z
N MET A 1 -35.74 3.08 4.99
CA MET A 1 -34.80 4.21 4.81
C MET A 1 -33.51 3.61 4.26
N ASN A 2 -33.14 3.96 3.03
CA ASN A 2 -32.21 3.18 2.19
C ASN A 2 -30.76 3.17 2.71
N LEU A 3 -30.28 1.98 3.04
CA LEU A 3 -28.88 1.65 3.29
C LEU A 3 -28.14 1.57 1.94
N GLU A 4 -27.75 2.71 1.37
CA GLU A 4 -26.82 2.68 0.24
C GLU A 4 -25.43 2.21 0.73
N ASN A 5 -25.09 1.00 0.28
CA ASN A 5 -23.95 0.19 0.65
C ASN A 5 -22.61 0.89 0.35
N GLY A 6 -21.63 0.76 1.25
CA GLY A 6 -20.26 1.26 1.03
C GLY A 6 -19.53 0.57 -0.14
N ARG A 7 -20.02 -0.60 -0.55
CA ARG A 7 -19.52 -1.32 -1.73
C ARG A 7 -19.85 -0.53 -2.98
N ALA A 8 -18.84 -0.25 -3.79
CA ALA A 8 -19.04 0.53 -4.99
C ALA A 8 -19.84 -0.27 -6.03
N ASP A 9 -20.89 0.33 -6.58
CA ASP A 9 -21.61 -0.23 -7.72
C ASP A 9 -20.62 -0.42 -8.87
N GLN A 10 -20.61 -1.61 -9.46
CA GLN A 10 -19.74 -1.95 -10.60
C GLN A 10 -19.99 -1.06 -11.83
N ALA A 11 -21.19 -0.50 -12.00
CA ALA A 11 -21.46 0.51 -13.03
C ALA A 11 -20.81 1.85 -12.67
N LYS A 12 -20.90 2.26 -11.40
CA LYS A 12 -20.27 3.49 -10.88
C LYS A 12 -18.74 3.39 -10.92
N LEU A 13 -18.15 2.27 -10.49
CA LEU A 13 -16.71 2.00 -10.63
C LEU A 13 -16.27 2.08 -12.09
N ARG A 14 -17.01 1.45 -13.01
CA ARG A 14 -16.69 1.52 -14.44
C ARG A 14 -16.78 2.94 -14.99
N SER A 15 -17.74 3.75 -14.52
CA SER A 15 -17.82 5.17 -14.87
C SER A 15 -16.66 5.98 -14.30
N LEU A 16 -16.22 5.72 -13.07
CA LEU A 16 -15.06 6.35 -12.45
C LEU A 16 -13.77 5.94 -13.16
N GLU A 17 -13.57 4.65 -13.44
CA GLU A 17 -12.46 4.13 -14.25
C GLU A 17 -12.43 4.79 -15.63
N ARG A 18 -13.60 4.98 -16.25
CA ARG A 18 -13.72 5.63 -17.55
C ARG A 18 -13.37 7.12 -17.45
N LEU A 19 -13.87 7.83 -16.44
CA LEU A 19 -13.57 9.25 -16.21
C LEU A 19 -12.10 9.47 -15.85
N GLU A 20 -11.49 8.61 -15.03
CA GLU A 20 -10.05 8.62 -14.73
C GLU A 20 -9.22 8.29 -15.98
N LYS A 21 -9.67 7.36 -16.82
CA LYS A 21 -9.04 7.08 -18.11
C LYS A 21 -9.19 8.24 -19.08
N GLU A 22 -10.33 8.93 -19.13
CA GLU A 22 -10.57 10.07 -20.01
C GLU A 22 -9.83 11.34 -19.53
N LYS A 23 -9.74 11.55 -18.21
CA LYS A 23 -8.89 12.60 -17.62
C LYS A 23 -7.41 12.35 -17.89
N ALA A 24 -6.96 11.10 -17.77
CA ALA A 24 -5.58 10.72 -18.04
C ALA A 24 -5.27 10.43 -19.52
N SER A 25 -6.26 10.26 -20.39
CA SER A 25 -6.01 10.10 -21.84
C SER A 25 -5.70 11.43 -22.51
N LYS A 26 -5.95 12.56 -21.82
CA LYS A 26 -5.50 13.87 -22.28
C LYS A 26 -4.00 14.11 -22.02
N ILE A 27 -3.40 13.41 -21.05
CA ILE A 27 -1.94 13.31 -20.84
C ILE A 27 -1.69 11.99 -20.09
N ILE A 28 -1.17 10.94 -20.75
CA ILE A 28 -0.69 9.76 -20.01
C ILE A 28 0.46 10.27 -19.14
N THR A 29 0.23 10.33 -17.83
CA THR A 29 1.20 10.80 -16.85
C THR A 29 2.49 9.97 -16.91
N GLY A 30 3.62 10.55 -16.52
CA GLY A 30 4.88 9.82 -16.40
C GLY A 30 4.76 8.58 -15.50
N ASP A 31 3.92 8.66 -14.48
CA ASP A 31 3.73 7.58 -13.49
C ASP A 31 3.04 6.35 -14.06
N ARG A 32 1.99 6.54 -14.87
CA ARG A 32 1.37 5.40 -15.58
C ARG A 32 2.35 4.74 -16.54
N LYS A 33 3.19 5.52 -17.24
CA LYS A 33 4.21 4.97 -18.13
C LYS A 33 5.26 4.17 -17.34
N TYR A 34 5.69 4.69 -16.19
CA TYR A 34 6.65 4.05 -15.32
C TYR A 34 6.19 2.65 -14.88
N PHE A 35 5.00 2.53 -14.27
CA PHE A 35 4.48 1.24 -13.80
C PHE A 35 4.03 0.30 -14.93
N GLN A 36 3.87 0.81 -16.14
CA GLN A 36 3.58 0.00 -17.34
C GLN A 36 4.84 -0.42 -18.10
N SER A 37 6.01 0.10 -17.75
CA SER A 37 7.29 -0.23 -18.41
C SER A 37 7.64 -1.71 -18.25
N VAL A 38 8.40 -2.23 -19.22
CA VAL A 38 8.85 -3.63 -19.20
C VAL A 38 9.81 -3.85 -18.03
N ASP A 39 10.67 -2.90 -17.75
CA ASP A 39 11.66 -2.97 -16.66
C ASP A 39 10.97 -3.14 -15.30
N ILE A 40 9.97 -2.30 -15.01
CA ILE A 40 9.22 -2.41 -13.76
C ILE A 40 8.40 -3.70 -13.70
N LYS A 41 7.81 -4.16 -14.80
CA LYS A 41 7.09 -5.45 -14.84
C LYS A 41 8.01 -6.65 -14.58
N ASN A 42 9.24 -6.60 -15.04
CA ASN A 42 10.22 -7.65 -14.83
C ASN A 42 10.79 -7.61 -13.41
N LYS A 43 11.00 -6.41 -12.86
CA LYS A 43 11.56 -6.18 -11.53
C LYS A 43 10.56 -6.49 -10.40
N VAL A 44 9.34 -5.97 -10.52
CA VAL A 44 8.33 -6.07 -9.47
C VAL A 44 7.58 -7.38 -9.61
N GLN A 45 8.03 -8.39 -8.88
CA GLN A 45 7.38 -9.71 -8.87
C GLN A 45 6.51 -9.86 -7.63
N MET A 46 5.22 -10.10 -7.83
CA MET A 46 4.22 -10.35 -6.77
C MET A 46 3.65 -11.77 -6.94
N PRO A 47 4.35 -12.80 -6.45
CA PRO A 47 3.93 -14.19 -6.61
C PRO A 47 2.51 -14.43 -6.10
N GLY A 48 1.78 -15.33 -6.77
CA GLY A 48 0.41 -15.67 -6.39
C GLY A 48 -0.68 -14.73 -6.94
N LEU A 49 -0.32 -13.63 -7.60
CA LEU A 49 -1.27 -12.85 -8.40
C LEU A 49 -1.42 -13.45 -9.81
N THR A 50 -2.64 -13.45 -10.34
CA THR A 50 -2.87 -13.72 -11.76
C THR A 50 -2.30 -12.58 -12.61
N ALA A 51 -1.96 -12.83 -13.88
CA ALA A 51 -1.47 -11.76 -14.78
C ALA A 51 -2.44 -10.57 -14.87
N LYS A 52 -3.75 -10.84 -14.79
CA LYS A 52 -4.78 -9.81 -14.74
C LYS A 52 -4.75 -9.04 -13.42
N ALA A 53 -4.72 -9.73 -12.28
CA ALA A 53 -4.67 -9.08 -10.97
C ALA A 53 -3.40 -8.23 -10.80
N TYR A 54 -2.26 -8.75 -11.28
CA TYR A 54 -1.00 -8.03 -11.33
C TYR A 54 -1.11 -6.73 -12.14
N LYS A 55 -1.66 -6.79 -13.36
CA LYS A 55 -1.83 -5.60 -14.20
C LYS A 55 -2.67 -4.52 -13.50
N GLU A 56 -3.80 -4.89 -12.88
CA GLU A 56 -4.64 -3.93 -12.18
C GLU A 56 -4.01 -3.43 -10.86
N THR A 57 -3.18 -4.24 -10.21
CA THR A 57 -2.36 -3.83 -9.06
C THR A 57 -1.37 -2.74 -9.47
N MET A 58 -0.63 -2.92 -10.56
CA MET A 58 0.29 -1.91 -11.09
C MET A 58 -0.42 -0.63 -11.54
N ASN A 59 -1.61 -0.75 -12.15
CA ASN A 59 -2.45 0.40 -12.45
C ASN A 59 -2.87 1.15 -11.16
N SER A 60 -3.20 0.42 -10.09
CA SER A 60 -3.63 1.01 -8.82
C SER A 60 -2.49 1.71 -8.09
N PHE A 61 -1.25 1.22 -8.16
CA PHE A 61 -0.07 1.98 -7.73
C PHE A 61 0.09 3.28 -8.51
N SER A 62 -0.15 3.26 -9.83
CA SER A 62 -0.11 4.49 -10.63
C SER A 62 -1.15 5.50 -10.17
N LEU A 63 -2.38 5.04 -9.91
CA LEU A 63 -3.48 5.91 -9.44
C LEU A 63 -3.19 6.49 -8.06
N ALA A 64 -2.68 5.68 -7.13
CA ALA A 64 -2.32 6.14 -5.79
C ALA A 64 -1.19 7.18 -5.86
N LEU A 65 -0.18 6.96 -6.70
CA LEU A 65 0.92 7.90 -6.89
C LEU A 65 0.45 9.22 -7.54
N GLU A 66 -0.41 9.14 -8.56
CA GLU A 66 -1.00 10.31 -9.21
C GLU A 66 -1.79 11.16 -8.21
N HIS A 67 -2.65 10.54 -7.41
CA HIS A 67 -3.38 11.21 -6.34
C HIS A 67 -2.42 11.90 -5.38
N GLY A 68 -1.44 11.14 -4.89
CA GLY A 68 -0.46 11.63 -3.94
C GLY A 68 0.30 12.85 -4.46
N ARG A 69 0.79 12.82 -5.70
CA ARG A 69 1.52 13.94 -6.29
C ARG A 69 0.63 15.14 -6.59
N ALA A 70 -0.64 14.92 -6.93
CA ALA A 70 -1.58 16.00 -7.23
C ALA A 70 -2.06 16.72 -5.97
N THR A 71 -2.18 16.03 -4.84
CA THR A 71 -2.84 16.53 -3.62
C THR A 71 -1.92 16.66 -2.42
N ASN A 72 -0.75 16.02 -2.45
CA ASN A 72 0.12 15.81 -1.29
C ASN A 72 -0.57 15.09 -0.11
N THR A 73 -1.57 14.26 -0.41
CA THR A 73 -2.30 13.43 0.57
C THR A 73 -2.23 11.95 0.22
N GLU A 74 -2.64 11.10 1.15
CA GLU A 74 -2.82 9.68 0.92
C GLU A 74 -4.17 9.38 0.26
N CYS A 75 -4.24 8.28 -0.47
CA CYS A 75 -5.50 7.64 -0.81
C CYS A 75 -5.37 6.13 -0.73
N LEU A 76 -6.50 5.45 -0.54
CA LEU A 76 -6.55 4.01 -0.41
C LEU A 76 -7.49 3.41 -1.46
N LEU A 77 -6.94 2.45 -2.21
CA LEU A 77 -7.64 1.62 -3.16
C LEU A 77 -7.76 0.19 -2.62
N THR A 78 -8.96 -0.38 -2.71
CA THR A 78 -9.21 -1.78 -2.31
C THR A 78 -9.54 -2.63 -3.53
N LEU A 79 -8.75 -3.69 -3.73
CA LEU A 79 -8.88 -4.63 -4.84
C LEU A 79 -9.30 -6.01 -4.36
N ASP A 80 -10.06 -6.71 -5.19
CA ASP A 80 -10.17 -8.17 -5.11
C ASP A 80 -8.83 -8.79 -5.52
N ALA A 81 -8.21 -9.56 -4.63
CA ALA A 81 -6.86 -10.09 -4.80
C ALA A 81 -6.74 -11.11 -5.94
N LYS A 82 -7.84 -11.78 -6.34
CA LYS A 82 -7.82 -12.79 -7.42
C LYS A 82 -7.91 -12.15 -8.80
N THR A 83 -8.75 -11.12 -8.92
CA THR A 83 -9.12 -10.49 -10.19
C THR A 83 -8.45 -9.14 -10.42
N GLY A 84 -7.96 -8.50 -9.36
CA GLY A 84 -7.41 -7.14 -9.33
C GLY A 84 -8.45 -6.04 -9.47
N LYS A 85 -9.74 -6.36 -9.52
CA LYS A 85 -10.79 -5.35 -9.70
C LYS A 85 -10.95 -4.52 -8.44
N ARG A 86 -11.19 -3.21 -8.60
CA ARG A 86 -11.63 -2.36 -7.49
C ARG A 86 -12.98 -2.85 -6.97
N VAL A 87 -13.09 -2.98 -5.65
CA VAL A 87 -14.30 -3.49 -4.96
C VAL A 87 -14.89 -2.50 -3.96
N TYR A 88 -14.19 -1.40 -3.70
CA TYR A 88 -14.62 -0.30 -2.85
C TYR A 88 -14.32 1.04 -3.53
N ASN A 89 -15.02 2.10 -3.12
CA ASN A 89 -14.73 3.45 -3.60
C ASN A 89 -13.35 3.90 -3.08
N ASN A 90 -12.71 4.86 -3.76
CA ASN A 90 -11.48 5.46 -3.23
C ASN A 90 -11.76 6.08 -1.85
N ILE A 91 -10.81 5.93 -0.93
CA ILE A 91 -10.85 6.61 0.36
C ILE A 91 -9.69 7.59 0.36
N ASP A 92 -10.00 8.87 0.26
CA ASP A 92 -9.02 9.94 0.38
C ASP A 92 -8.65 10.10 1.85
N GLY A 93 -7.37 10.34 2.11
CA GLY A 93 -6.80 10.58 3.42
C GLY A 93 -6.21 11.98 3.56
N GLU A 94 -5.44 12.14 4.62
CA GLU A 94 -4.63 13.32 4.91
C GLU A 94 -3.17 13.06 4.47
N GLN A 95 -2.24 13.93 4.84
CA GLN A 95 -0.83 13.82 4.45
C GLN A 95 -0.12 12.53 4.93
N SER A 96 -0.59 11.92 6.01
CA SER A 96 0.10 10.81 6.68
C SER A 96 -0.83 9.75 7.27
N GLN A 97 -2.10 9.75 6.85
CA GLN A 97 -3.08 8.77 7.32
C GLN A 97 -4.30 8.70 6.41
N VAL A 98 -4.93 7.54 6.38
CA VAL A 98 -6.29 7.35 5.85
C VAL A 98 -7.20 6.93 6.99
N VAL A 99 -8.19 7.76 7.33
CA VAL A 99 -9.17 7.42 8.39
C VAL A 99 -10.26 6.53 7.79
N PHE A 100 -10.43 5.33 8.34
CA PHE A 100 -11.38 4.36 7.80
C PHE A 100 -12.82 4.69 8.21
N PRO A 101 -13.72 5.01 7.25
CA PRO A 101 -15.12 5.17 7.56
C PRO A 101 -15.69 3.85 8.10
N LYS A 102 -16.65 3.93 9.03
CA LYS A 102 -17.30 2.73 9.59
C LYS A 102 -17.79 1.75 8.52
N LYS A 103 -18.39 2.27 7.44
CA LYS A 103 -18.85 1.44 6.30
C LYS A 103 -17.73 0.66 5.61
N TYR A 104 -16.50 1.18 5.63
CA TYR A 104 -15.36 0.47 5.06
C TYR A 104 -14.89 -0.64 6.00
N VAL A 105 -14.81 -0.37 7.30
CA VAL A 105 -14.52 -1.39 8.32
C VAL A 105 -15.55 -2.52 8.27
N ASP A 106 -16.84 -2.19 8.17
CA ASP A 106 -17.90 -3.18 8.03
C ASP A 106 -17.76 -3.99 6.73
N PHE A 107 -17.34 -3.36 5.62
CA PHE A 107 -17.06 -4.06 4.37
C PHE A 107 -15.88 -5.04 4.51
N LEU A 108 -14.79 -4.63 5.15
CA LEU A 108 -13.63 -5.50 5.37
C LEU A 108 -14.02 -6.71 6.23
N ASN A 109 -14.78 -6.51 7.30
CA ASN A 109 -15.18 -7.60 8.20
C ASN A 109 -16.16 -8.59 7.57
N ASN A 110 -16.92 -8.19 6.54
CA ASN A 110 -17.90 -9.02 5.86
C ASN A 110 -17.40 -9.60 4.52
N SER A 111 -16.15 -9.31 4.14
CA SER A 111 -15.56 -9.85 2.91
C SER A 111 -14.93 -11.22 3.17
N ASP A 112 -14.84 -12.05 2.12
CA ASP A 112 -14.27 -13.38 2.23
C ASP A 112 -12.81 -13.34 2.74
N ASP A 113 -12.43 -14.35 3.52
CA ASP A 113 -11.06 -14.46 4.02
C ASP A 113 -10.03 -14.44 2.89
N ASN A 114 -8.94 -13.69 3.12
CA ASN A 114 -7.83 -13.55 2.20
C ASN A 114 -8.21 -13.08 0.77
N SER A 115 -9.34 -12.37 0.63
CA SER A 115 -9.85 -11.94 -0.68
C SER A 115 -9.39 -10.55 -1.11
N LEU A 116 -8.82 -9.75 -0.22
CA LEU A 116 -8.53 -8.34 -0.47
C LEU A 116 -7.02 -8.02 -0.52
N LEU A 117 -6.69 -7.13 -1.45
CA LEU A 117 -5.42 -6.41 -1.56
C LEU A 117 -5.71 -4.91 -1.41
N ILE A 118 -5.02 -4.26 -0.48
CA ILE A 118 -5.15 -2.81 -0.26
C ILE A 118 -3.89 -2.12 -0.76
N ILE A 119 -4.06 -1.01 -1.48
CA ILE A 119 -2.96 -0.21 -2.02
C ILE A 119 -3.17 1.24 -1.61
N HIS A 120 -2.12 1.89 -1.10
CA HIS A 120 -2.10 3.33 -0.84
C HIS A 120 -0.75 3.96 -1.18
N ASN A 121 -0.65 5.27 -1.03
CA ASN A 121 0.59 6.02 -1.26
C ASN A 121 1.11 6.66 0.04
N HIS A 122 2.41 6.85 0.13
CA HIS A 122 3.07 7.62 1.20
C HIS A 122 3.79 8.84 0.61
N PRO A 123 3.38 10.08 0.91
CA PRO A 123 4.08 11.29 0.44
C PRO A 123 5.55 11.36 0.87
N SER A 124 5.88 10.83 2.03
CA SER A 124 7.26 10.79 2.54
C SER A 124 8.12 9.68 1.94
N SER A 125 7.54 8.80 1.11
CA SER A 125 8.18 7.59 0.56
C SER A 125 8.67 6.57 1.59
N SER A 126 8.22 6.69 2.84
CA SER A 126 8.52 5.72 3.90
C SER A 126 7.78 4.40 3.68
N SER A 127 8.25 3.34 4.35
CA SER A 127 7.55 2.05 4.37
C SER A 127 6.31 2.09 5.28
N PHE A 128 5.70 0.94 5.51
CA PHE A 128 4.50 0.79 6.32
C PHE A 128 4.68 1.31 7.77
N SER A 129 3.62 1.89 8.32
CA SER A 129 3.47 2.14 9.75
C SER A 129 2.96 0.88 10.48
N SER A 130 2.93 0.91 11.82
CA SER A 130 2.26 -0.16 12.58
C SER A 130 0.77 -0.26 12.24
N ASP A 131 0.11 0.88 12.01
CA ASP A 131 -1.32 0.95 11.73
C ASP A 131 -1.65 0.37 10.36
N ASP A 132 -0.78 0.60 9.36
CA ASP A 132 -0.90 -0.05 8.06
C ASP A 132 -0.88 -1.58 8.21
N ILE A 133 0.13 -2.12 8.90
CA ILE A 133 0.29 -3.58 9.05
C ILE A 133 -0.83 -4.18 9.89
N ASN A 134 -1.37 -3.43 10.88
CA ASN A 134 -2.48 -3.88 11.71
C ASN A 134 -3.74 -4.20 10.89
N ILE A 135 -3.91 -3.60 9.69
CA ILE A 135 -5.00 -3.95 8.78
C ILE A 135 -4.93 -5.43 8.36
N LEU A 136 -3.73 -6.01 8.27
CA LEU A 136 -3.57 -7.43 8.00
C LEU A 136 -4.14 -8.31 9.12
N THR A 137 -4.53 -7.79 10.29
CA THR A 137 -5.24 -8.61 11.30
C THR A 137 -6.68 -8.91 10.90
N ILE A 138 -7.26 -8.16 9.96
CA ILE A 138 -8.61 -8.38 9.44
C ILE A 138 -8.57 -9.57 8.46
N GLY A 139 -9.41 -10.59 8.69
CA GLY A 139 -9.40 -11.87 7.96
C GLY A 139 -9.42 -11.76 6.44
N SER A 140 -10.18 -10.80 5.91
CA SER A 140 -10.33 -10.56 4.48
C SER A 140 -9.09 -9.97 3.80
N VAL A 141 -8.21 -9.30 4.55
CA VAL A 141 -7.02 -8.62 4.00
C VAL A 141 -5.80 -9.54 4.08
N ASN A 142 -5.28 -9.91 2.91
CA ASN A 142 -4.09 -10.77 2.80
C ASN A 142 -2.82 -10.00 2.41
N LYS A 143 -2.97 -8.90 1.68
CA LYS A 143 -1.89 -8.19 0.99
C LYS A 143 -2.05 -6.69 1.16
N LEU A 144 -0.94 -5.99 1.36
CA LEU A 144 -0.87 -4.53 1.31
C LEU A 144 0.24 -4.09 0.35
N GLY A 145 0.01 -2.99 -0.34
CA GLY A 145 0.99 -2.32 -1.18
C GLY A 145 1.07 -0.84 -0.86
N VAL A 146 2.28 -0.29 -0.79
CA VAL A 146 2.52 1.16 -0.66
C VAL A 146 3.41 1.63 -1.80
N VAL A 147 3.07 2.79 -2.36
CA VAL A 147 3.92 3.53 -3.29
C VAL A 147 4.38 4.86 -2.68
N GLY A 148 5.69 5.06 -2.62
CA GLY A 148 6.28 6.35 -2.28
C GLY A 148 6.17 7.36 -3.42
N HIS A 149 6.21 8.66 -3.11
CA HIS A 149 6.24 9.70 -4.15
C HIS A 149 7.50 9.64 -5.04
N ASP A 150 8.55 9.00 -4.54
CA ASP A 150 9.76 8.66 -5.28
C ASP A 150 9.66 7.33 -6.05
N GLN A 151 8.45 6.79 -6.21
CA GLN A 151 8.17 5.52 -6.91
C GLN A 151 8.70 4.25 -6.22
N THR A 152 9.28 4.35 -5.02
CA THR A 152 9.60 3.17 -4.21
C THR A 152 8.33 2.38 -3.93
N LEU A 153 8.36 1.07 -4.18
CA LEU A 153 7.26 0.17 -3.87
C LEU A 153 7.59 -0.67 -2.64
N TYR A 154 6.61 -0.77 -1.75
CA TYR A 154 6.62 -1.71 -0.65
C TYR A 154 5.43 -2.65 -0.79
N TYR A 155 5.64 -3.92 -0.49
CA TYR A 155 4.58 -4.92 -0.53
C TYR A 155 4.76 -5.89 0.62
N ILE A 156 3.65 -6.22 1.28
CA ILE A 156 3.61 -7.18 2.37
C ILE A 156 2.42 -8.11 2.21
N GLU A 157 2.63 -9.39 2.47
CA GLU A 157 1.56 -10.39 2.44
C GLU A 157 1.72 -11.42 3.55
N ARG A 158 0.61 -12.04 3.95
CA ARG A 158 0.63 -13.17 4.87
C ARG A 158 1.30 -14.38 4.22
N LYS A 159 2.22 -15.04 4.93
CA LYS A 159 2.90 -16.27 4.47
C LYS A 159 1.99 -17.50 4.65
N GLY A 160 0.88 -17.51 3.90
CA GLY A 160 -0.19 -18.51 3.99
C GLY A 160 -1.41 -18.02 4.77
N SER A 161 -2.54 -18.69 4.57
CA SER A 161 -3.84 -18.32 5.16
C SER A 161 -3.96 -18.59 6.66
N SER A 162 -3.05 -19.38 7.23
CA SER A 162 -3.06 -19.78 8.65
C SER A 162 -2.31 -18.82 9.59
N VAL A 163 -1.63 -17.80 9.05
CA VAL A 163 -0.92 -16.81 9.87
C VAL A 163 -1.93 -16.02 10.70
N LYS A 164 -1.89 -16.24 12.03
CA LYS A 164 -2.67 -15.46 13.00
C LYS A 164 -1.85 -14.27 13.46
N LEU A 165 -2.29 -13.08 13.10
CA LEU A 165 -1.66 -11.82 13.50
C LEU A 165 -2.36 -11.25 14.74
N SER A 166 -1.60 -10.50 15.54
CA SER A 166 -2.10 -9.76 16.70
C SER A 166 -1.64 -8.31 16.59
N ASP A 167 -2.60 -7.40 16.69
CA ASP A 167 -2.39 -5.96 16.79
C ASP A 167 -1.38 -5.58 17.88
N LYS A 168 -1.50 -6.17 19.08
CA LYS A 168 -0.62 -5.95 20.22
C LYS A 168 0.80 -6.42 19.92
N LYS A 169 0.94 -7.60 19.31
CA LYS A 169 2.25 -8.15 18.96
C LYS A 169 2.93 -7.31 17.89
N ILE A 170 2.22 -6.96 16.81
CA ILE A 170 2.73 -6.10 15.73
C ILE A 170 3.18 -4.75 16.31
N SER A 171 2.34 -4.12 17.13
CA SER A 171 2.65 -2.84 17.76
C SER A 171 3.88 -2.92 18.68
N PHE A 172 4.02 -4.01 19.44
CA PHE A 172 5.20 -4.26 20.28
C PHE A 172 6.47 -4.46 19.45
N ASP A 173 6.40 -5.31 18.42
CA ASP A 173 7.54 -5.59 17.54
C ASP A 173 7.99 -4.33 16.80
N TYR A 174 7.03 -3.52 16.34
CA TYR A 174 7.30 -2.26 15.66
C TYR A 174 8.03 -1.28 16.58
N LYS A 175 7.53 -1.05 17.80
CA LYS A 175 8.18 -0.18 18.79
C LYS A 175 9.58 -0.68 19.16
N THR A 176 9.74 -1.99 19.28
CA THR A 176 11.03 -2.62 19.58
C THR A 176 12.02 -2.39 18.44
N ALA A 177 11.62 -2.62 17.19
CA ALA A 177 12.45 -2.38 16.01
C ALA A 177 12.77 -0.88 15.86
N GLN A 178 11.80 0.00 16.14
CA GLN A 178 11.99 1.44 16.15
C GLN A 178 13.11 1.84 17.11
N ALA A 179 13.00 1.46 18.38
CA ALA A 179 14.00 1.76 19.39
C ALA A 179 15.38 1.18 19.04
N LYS A 180 15.42 -0.06 18.53
CA LYS A 180 16.66 -0.74 18.16
C LYS A 180 17.46 0.00 17.08
N TYR A 181 16.78 0.54 16.07
CA TYR A 181 17.44 1.19 14.93
C TYR A 181 17.51 2.72 15.05
N PHE A 182 16.80 3.32 16.01
CA PHE A 182 16.69 4.77 16.14
C PHE A 182 18.04 5.48 16.24
N SER A 183 18.93 5.04 17.14
CA SER A 183 20.21 5.71 17.35
C SER A 183 21.07 5.77 16.10
N TYR A 184 21.07 4.70 15.29
CA TYR A 184 21.83 4.65 14.04
C TYR A 184 21.37 5.74 13.06
N TYR A 185 20.06 5.82 12.79
CA TYR A 185 19.52 6.81 11.85
C TYR A 185 19.56 8.24 12.42
N GLN A 186 19.37 8.39 13.72
CA GLN A 186 19.51 9.69 14.40
C GLN A 186 20.92 10.25 14.24
N GLU A 187 21.96 9.44 14.43
CA GLU A 187 23.35 9.88 14.24
C GLU A 187 23.63 10.31 12.78
N LYS A 188 23.06 9.59 11.80
CA LYS A 188 23.18 9.96 10.37
C LYS A 188 22.51 11.30 10.06
N VAL A 189 21.38 11.59 10.69
CA VAL A 189 20.73 12.91 10.57
C VAL A 189 21.56 14.00 11.24
N LEU A 190 22.02 13.78 12.48
CA LEU A 190 22.78 14.78 13.24
C LEU A 190 24.14 15.11 12.61
N SER A 191 24.78 14.14 11.97
CA SER A 191 26.03 14.35 11.22
C SER A 191 25.84 14.97 9.84
N GLY A 192 24.59 15.17 9.38
CA GLY A 192 24.28 15.66 8.03
C GLY A 192 24.50 14.62 6.92
N ALA A 193 24.77 13.36 7.27
CA ALA A 193 24.94 12.27 6.30
C ALA A 193 23.62 11.83 5.64
N MET A 194 22.48 12.14 6.25
CA MET A 194 21.13 11.91 5.73
C MET A 194 20.22 13.07 6.10
N THR A 195 19.26 13.39 5.24
CA THR A 195 18.09 14.19 5.63
C THR A 195 17.16 13.38 6.54
N GLN A 196 16.28 14.06 7.29
CA GLN A 196 15.28 13.37 8.12
C GLN A 196 14.35 12.48 7.28
N GLN A 197 14.01 12.89 6.06
CA GLN A 197 13.14 12.12 5.17
C GLN A 197 13.83 10.84 4.67
N GLU A 198 15.07 10.93 4.21
CA GLU A 198 15.86 9.76 3.79
C GLU A 198 16.07 8.80 4.95
N ALA A 199 16.43 9.33 6.12
CA ALA A 199 16.59 8.54 7.33
C ALA A 199 15.29 7.83 7.72
N TRP A 200 14.15 8.51 7.68
CA TRP A 200 12.86 7.89 7.98
C TRP A 200 12.46 6.82 6.95
N LYS A 201 12.73 7.05 5.66
CA LYS A 201 12.50 6.06 4.60
C LYS A 201 13.27 4.77 4.84
N GLU A 202 14.56 4.88 5.13
CA GLU A 202 15.40 3.70 5.37
C GLU A 202 15.13 3.06 6.75
N HIS A 203 14.87 3.87 7.78
CA HIS A 203 14.52 3.38 9.11
C HIS A 203 13.20 2.60 9.09
N SER A 204 12.16 3.15 8.46
CA SER A 204 10.87 2.47 8.32
C SER A 204 10.96 1.17 7.53
N HIS A 205 11.74 1.13 6.45
CA HIS A 205 12.05 -0.10 5.75
C HIS A 205 12.73 -1.13 6.67
N LYS A 206 13.76 -0.71 7.41
CA LYS A 206 14.53 -1.62 8.26
C LYS A 206 13.71 -2.18 9.43
N MET A 207 12.85 -1.35 10.02
CA MET A 207 11.86 -1.79 11.01
C MET A 207 10.95 -2.86 10.43
N LEU A 208 10.46 -2.64 9.20
CA LEU A 208 9.51 -3.54 8.54
C LEU A 208 10.08 -4.90 8.20
N GLU A 209 11.35 -4.99 7.81
CA GLU A 209 12.03 -6.27 7.60
C GLU A 209 11.94 -7.14 8.87
N GLU A 210 12.30 -6.57 10.03
CA GLU A 210 12.29 -7.29 11.31
C GLU A 210 10.87 -7.60 11.79
N VAL A 211 9.93 -6.66 11.64
CA VAL A 211 8.53 -6.87 12.02
C VAL A 211 7.91 -7.97 11.15
N ALA A 212 8.17 -7.98 9.85
CA ALA A 212 7.66 -8.99 8.94
C ALA A 212 8.21 -10.38 9.27
N GLU A 213 9.52 -10.49 9.52
CA GLU A 213 10.16 -11.74 9.93
C GLU A 213 9.53 -12.30 11.22
N LYS A 214 9.42 -11.48 12.27
CA LYS A 214 8.84 -11.87 13.57
C LYS A 214 7.36 -12.26 13.52
N ASN A 215 6.65 -11.83 12.49
CA ASN A 215 5.21 -12.09 12.32
C ASN A 215 4.90 -13.04 11.16
N ASN A 216 5.93 -13.69 10.60
CA ASN A 216 5.81 -14.64 9.49
C ASN A 216 5.07 -14.04 8.28
N LEU A 217 5.48 -12.83 7.89
CA LEU A 217 5.00 -12.10 6.72
C LEU A 217 6.07 -12.11 5.62
N ASN A 218 5.64 -12.12 4.37
CA ASN A 218 6.53 -11.87 3.23
C ASN A 218 6.54 -10.38 2.95
N TYR A 219 7.64 -9.71 3.23
CA TYR A 219 7.83 -8.28 2.94
C TYR A 219 8.85 -8.09 1.81
N ARG A 220 8.60 -7.12 0.94
CA ARG A 220 9.44 -6.78 -0.21
C ARG A 220 9.48 -5.27 -0.41
N ARG A 221 10.63 -4.78 -0.87
CA ARG A 221 10.84 -3.41 -1.35
C ARG A 221 11.40 -3.47 -2.77
N TRP A 222 10.99 -2.53 -3.61
CA TRP A 222 11.62 -2.25 -4.90
C TRP A 222 11.89 -0.75 -4.99
N LEU A 223 13.16 -0.37 -5.12
CA LEU A 223 13.54 1.01 -5.41
C LEU A 223 13.28 1.33 -6.89
N PRO A 224 13.14 2.59 -7.30
CA PRO A 224 13.02 2.92 -8.72
C PRO A 224 14.27 2.57 -9.53
N ASP A 225 15.47 2.79 -8.97
CA ASP A 225 16.73 2.81 -9.71
C ASP A 225 17.66 1.60 -9.48
N GLU A 226 17.26 0.60 -8.67
CA GLU A 226 18.05 -0.64 -8.54
C GLU A 226 17.97 -1.48 -9.83
N GLN A 227 19.10 -1.66 -10.52
CA GLN A 227 19.23 -2.60 -11.65
C GLN A 227 19.42 -4.04 -11.15
#